data_AF-A0A519VV78-F1
#
_entry.id   AF-A0A519VV78-F1
#
_cell.length_a   1.000
_cell.length_b   1.000
_cell.length_c   1.000
_cell.angle_alpha   90.00
_cell.angle_beta   90.00
_cell.angle_gamma   90.00
#
_symmetry.space_group_name_H-M   'P 1'
#
loop_
_entity.id
_entity.type
_entity.pdbx_description
1 polymer ?
#
loop_
_entity_poly.entity_id
_entity_poly.type
_entity_poly.pdbx_seq_one_letter_code
_entity_poly.pdbx_strand_id
1 'polypeptide(L)'
;MRVLLFLMLFVCTISTNLNAQITIKNPILSGFYPDPAICKVGSDYYIVNSTFVYFPGIPILHSKDLKNWKQIGSAISRPSQMDFMGEQTSRGLFAPAINHDKGV
;
A
#
# COMPACT_ATOMS: atom_id res chain seq x y z
N MET A 1 52.36 20.71 -4.13
CA MET A 1 51.32 20.82 -3.08
C MET A 1 49.90 21.08 -3.58
N ARG A 2 49.68 21.79 -4.70
CA ARG A 2 48.33 22.08 -5.23
C ARG A 2 47.60 20.88 -5.86
N VAL A 3 48.31 19.93 -6.48
CA VAL A 3 47.70 18.74 -7.14
C VAL A 3 47.16 17.71 -6.13
N LEU A 4 47.83 17.56 -4.98
CA LEU A 4 47.37 16.65 -3.91
C LEU A 4 46.05 17.11 -3.26
N LEU A 5 45.84 18.43 -3.19
CA LEU A 5 44.63 19.03 -2.61
C LEU A 5 43.40 18.82 -3.52
N PHE A 6 43.60 18.80 -4.85
CA PHE A 6 42.54 18.49 -5.81
C PHE A 6 42.16 17.01 -5.83
N LEU A 7 43.11 16.09 -5.59
CA LEU A 7 42.82 14.65 -5.53
C LEU A 7 41.99 14.28 -4.29
N MET A 8 42.23 14.92 -3.14
CA MET A 8 41.45 14.69 -1.91
C MET A 8 40.00 15.15 -2.02
N LEU A 9 39.74 16.25 -2.74
CA LEU A 9 38.38 16.74 -3.00
C LEU A 9 37.59 15.84 -3.98
N PHE A 10 38.28 15.14 -4.88
CA PHE A 10 37.66 14.22 -5.84
C PHE A 10 37.31 12.84 -5.24
N VAL A 11 38.05 12.41 -4.21
CA VAL A 11 37.78 11.14 -3.50
C VAL A 11 36.64 11.27 -2.49
N CYS A 12 36.39 12.48 -1.95
CA CYS A 12 35.35 12.70 -0.93
C CYS A 12 33.92 12.83 -1.50
N THR A 13 33.76 12.97 -2.83
CA THR A 13 32.45 12.98 -3.49
C THR A 13 31.95 11.57 -3.87
N ILE A 14 32.79 10.54 -3.72
CA ILE A 14 32.44 9.15 -4.00
C ILE A 14 32.14 8.48 -2.66
N SER A 15 30.87 8.13 -2.42
CA SER A 15 30.36 7.24 -1.34
C SER A 15 29.68 7.92 -0.14
N THR A 16 28.72 8.82 -0.38
CA THR A 16 27.53 8.79 0.48
C THR A 16 26.50 7.88 -0.19
N ASN A 17 26.42 6.62 0.27
CA ASN A 17 25.26 5.78 0.02
C ASN A 17 24.09 6.38 0.80
N LEU A 18 23.43 7.39 0.21
CA LEU A 18 22.14 7.88 0.69
C LEU A 18 21.11 6.78 0.45
N ASN A 19 21.02 5.83 1.39
CA ASN A 19 19.84 5.00 1.49
C ASN A 19 18.68 5.94 1.82
N ALA A 20 17.80 6.16 0.84
CA ALA A 20 16.57 6.90 1.06
C ALA A 20 15.74 6.14 2.11
N GLN A 21 15.77 6.63 3.36
CA GLN A 21 15.00 6.04 4.44
C GLN A 21 13.54 6.47 4.30
N ILE A 22 12.64 5.50 4.14
CA ILE A 22 11.20 5.76 4.12
C ILE A 22 10.73 5.96 5.57
N THR A 23 10.44 7.20 5.94
CA THR A 23 9.80 7.50 7.23
C THR A 23 8.29 7.34 7.11
N ILE A 24 7.74 6.34 7.78
CA ILE A 24 6.30 6.04 7.87
C ILE A 24 5.71 6.77 9.09
N LYS A 25 4.55 7.41 8.91
CA LYS A 25 3.77 8.01 9.99
C LYS A 25 2.44 7.28 10.09
N ASN A 26 2.11 6.81 11.29
CA ASN A 26 0.84 6.15 11.54
C ASN A 26 -0.30 7.14 11.86
N PRO A 27 -1.56 6.79 11.51
CA PRO A 27 -1.92 5.61 10.70
C PRO A 27 -1.58 5.82 9.22
N ILE A 28 -1.10 4.76 8.53
CA ILE A 28 -0.81 4.81 7.09
C ILE A 28 -2.06 4.96 6.23
N LEU A 29 -3.22 4.54 6.75
CA LEU A 29 -4.55 4.74 6.20
C LEU A 29 -5.44 5.30 7.31
N SER A 30 -5.83 6.57 7.21
CA SER A 30 -6.70 7.23 8.19
C SER A 30 -8.18 7.06 7.82
N GLY A 31 -9.04 6.94 8.82
CA GLY A 31 -10.49 6.81 8.64
C GLY A 31 -10.95 5.34 8.71
N PHE A 32 -11.98 4.99 7.94
CA PHE A 32 -12.60 3.67 7.95
C PHE A 32 -11.84 2.69 7.04
N TYR A 33 -10.69 2.18 7.53
CA TYR A 33 -9.88 1.15 6.87
C TYR A 33 -9.55 0.01 7.86
N PRO A 34 -10.54 -0.81 8.27
CA PRO A 34 -10.31 -1.91 9.21
C PRO A 34 -9.73 -3.14 8.50
N ASP A 35 -9.22 -4.08 9.30
CA ASP A 35 -8.79 -5.41 8.86
C ASP A 35 -7.86 -5.40 7.61
N PRO A 36 -6.72 -4.68 7.66
CA PRO A 36 -5.83 -4.61 6.51
C PRO A 36 -5.18 -5.97 6.22
N ALA A 37 -5.35 -6.47 4.99
CA ALA A 37 -4.56 -7.56 4.43
C ALA A 37 -3.68 -7.02 3.30
N ILE A 38 -2.40 -7.38 3.30
CA ILE A 38 -1.39 -6.85 2.37
C ILE A 38 -0.71 -7.96 1.59
N CYS A 39 -0.47 -7.75 0.29
CA CYS A 39 0.42 -8.59 -0.51
C CYS A 39 1.41 -7.73 -1.32
N LYS A 40 2.52 -8.33 -1.74
CA LYS A 40 3.55 -7.69 -2.57
C LYS A 40 3.67 -8.44 -3.90
N VAL A 41 3.72 -7.71 -5.01
CA VAL A 41 3.95 -8.25 -6.36
C VAL A 41 5.05 -7.43 -7.03
N GLY A 42 6.23 -8.02 -7.21
CA GLY A 42 7.38 -7.30 -7.76
C GLY A 42 7.80 -6.10 -6.89
N SER A 43 7.68 -4.89 -7.43
CA SER A 43 7.96 -3.62 -6.73
C SER A 43 6.75 -3.00 -6.03
N ASP A 44 5.59 -3.63 -6.15
CA ASP A 44 4.31 -3.02 -5.83
C ASP A 44 3.65 -3.71 -4.64
N TYR A 45 2.97 -2.93 -3.81
CA TYR A 45 2.24 -3.40 -2.64
C TYR A 45 0.75 -3.11 -2.82
N TYR A 46 -0.08 -4.05 -2.36
CA TYR A 46 -1.54 -3.95 -2.41
C TYR A 46 -2.11 -4.21 -1.02
N ILE A 47 -2.98 -3.32 -0.55
CA ILE A 47 -3.76 -3.49 0.68
C ILE A 47 -5.24 -3.58 0.32
N VAL A 48 -5.95 -4.46 1.02
CA VAL A 48 -7.42 -4.50 1.05
C VAL A 48 -7.93 -4.38 2.49
N ASN A 49 -9.15 -3.86 2.64
CA ASN A 49 -9.79 -3.63 3.94
C ASN A 49 -11.24 -4.13 3.93
N SER A 50 -11.76 -4.47 5.11
CA SER A 50 -13.19 -4.76 5.29
C SER A 50 -14.04 -3.53 5.00
N THR A 51 -15.28 -3.72 4.54
CA THR A 51 -16.21 -2.61 4.24
C THR A 51 -17.60 -2.79 4.84
N PHE A 52 -17.87 -3.92 5.49
CA PHE A 52 -19.21 -4.25 5.99
C PHE A 52 -20.25 -4.10 4.87
N VAL A 53 -21.27 -3.26 5.06
CA VAL A 53 -22.36 -3.06 4.10
C VAL A 53 -22.07 -1.98 3.04
N TYR A 54 -20.92 -1.30 3.12
CA TYR A 54 -20.61 -0.21 2.18
C TYR A 54 -20.26 -0.78 0.80
N PHE A 55 -20.85 -0.19 -0.24
CA PHE A 55 -20.64 -0.55 -1.63
C PHE A 55 -20.16 0.67 -2.44
N PRO A 56 -19.16 0.55 -3.34
CA PRO A 56 -18.37 -0.65 -3.68
C PRO A 56 -17.53 -1.19 -2.52
N GLY A 57 -17.48 -2.52 -2.38
CA GLY A 57 -16.90 -3.21 -1.24
C GLY A 57 -15.47 -3.73 -1.45
N ILE A 58 -14.73 -3.88 -0.36
CA ILE A 58 -13.31 -4.29 -0.31
C ILE A 58 -12.43 -3.40 -1.21
N PRO A 59 -12.09 -2.17 -0.77
CA PRO A 59 -11.24 -1.28 -1.55
C PRO A 59 -9.86 -1.91 -1.74
N ILE A 60 -9.27 -1.70 -2.91
CA ILE A 60 -7.90 -2.13 -3.25
C ILE A 60 -7.04 -0.88 -3.32
N LEU A 61 -6.04 -0.78 -2.46
CA LEU A 61 -5.09 0.31 -2.39
C LEU A 61 -3.72 -0.17 -2.86
N HIS A 62 -3.01 0.69 -3.59
CA HIS A 62 -1.68 0.41 -4.15
C HIS A 62 -0.65 1.38 -3.59
N SER A 63 0.57 0.88 -3.39
CA SER A 63 1.74 1.66 -2.99
C SER A 63 3.01 1.07 -3.58
N LYS A 64 4.05 1.91 -3.74
CA LYS A 64 5.42 1.48 -4.06
C LYS A 64 6.38 1.65 -2.89
N ASP A 65 5.96 2.32 -1.82
CA ASP A 65 6.81 2.77 -0.73
C ASP A 65 6.23 2.48 0.66
N LEU A 66 5.11 1.74 0.76
CA LEU A 66 4.39 1.42 2.00
C LEU A 66 3.86 2.64 2.77
N LYS A 67 4.09 3.86 2.27
CA LYS A 67 3.77 5.12 2.93
C LYS A 67 2.62 5.84 2.22
N ASN A 68 2.73 5.98 0.91
CA ASN A 68 1.76 6.66 0.06
C ASN A 68 0.88 5.60 -0.59
N TRP A 69 -0.40 5.62 -0.25
CA TRP A 69 -1.38 4.67 -0.72
C TRP A 69 -2.43 5.37 -1.58
N LYS A 70 -2.73 4.78 -2.73
CA LYS A 70 -3.80 5.23 -3.62
C LYS A 70 -4.81 4.12 -3.82
N GLN A 71 -6.09 4.40 -3.59
CA GLN A 71 -7.15 3.46 -3.97
C GLN A 71 -7.23 3.36 -5.50
N ILE A 72 -7.11 2.13 -6.01
CA ILE A 72 -7.12 1.83 -7.46
C ILE A 72 -8.41 1.13 -7.89
N GLY A 73 -9.25 0.70 -6.96
CA GLY A 73 -10.53 0.07 -7.24
C GLY A 73 -11.15 -0.57 -6.00
N SER A 74 -12.10 -1.47 -6.24
CA SER A 74 -12.78 -2.28 -5.22
C SER A 74 -13.02 -3.68 -5.78
N ALA A 75 -12.79 -4.73 -4.99
CA ALA A 75 -12.96 -6.11 -5.44
C ALA A 75 -14.44 -6.45 -5.70
N ILE A 76 -15.35 -5.86 -4.91
CA ILE A 76 -16.80 -5.96 -5.06
C ILE A 76 -17.32 -4.66 -5.65
N SER A 77 -17.50 -4.64 -6.97
CA SER A 77 -17.89 -3.44 -7.75
C SER A 77 -19.15 -3.64 -8.60
N ARG A 78 -19.71 -4.85 -8.61
CA ARG A 78 -20.96 -5.18 -9.32
C ARG A 78 -22.00 -5.76 -8.36
N PRO A 79 -23.29 -5.43 -8.52
CA PRO A 79 -24.35 -6.01 -7.70
C PRO A 79 -24.42 -7.54 -7.74
N SER A 80 -23.99 -8.19 -8.82
CA SER A 80 -23.97 -9.64 -8.92
C SER A 80 -22.91 -10.33 -8.06
N GLN A 81 -21.95 -9.58 -7.50
CA GLN A 81 -20.92 -10.13 -6.62
C GLN A 81 -21.37 -10.22 -5.16
N MET A 82 -22.32 -9.36 -4.75
CA MET A 82 -22.89 -9.37 -3.41
C MET A 82 -24.17 -8.53 -3.34
N ASP A 83 -25.17 -9.03 -2.63
CA ASP A 83 -26.39 -8.30 -2.28
C ASP A 83 -26.34 -7.93 -0.78
N PHE A 84 -26.41 -6.63 -0.48
CA PHE A 84 -26.39 -6.08 0.88
C PHE A 84 -27.78 -5.70 1.40
N MET A 85 -28.83 -5.91 0.59
CA MET A 85 -30.17 -5.43 0.91
C MET A 85 -30.69 -6.07 2.21
N GLY A 86 -30.90 -5.23 3.23
CA GLY A 86 -31.46 -5.62 4.52
C GLY A 86 -30.43 -5.93 5.62
N GLU A 87 -29.13 -5.86 5.33
CA GLU A 87 -28.09 -6.09 6.34
C GLU A 87 -27.87 -4.86 7.24
N GLN A 88 -27.50 -5.11 8.50
CA GLN A 88 -27.17 -4.05 9.46
C GLN A 88 -25.79 -3.46 9.18
N THR A 89 -25.54 -2.21 9.59
CA THR A 89 -24.32 -1.44 9.27
C THR A 89 -22.99 -2.16 9.55
N SER A 90 -22.93 -3.09 10.51
CA SER A 90 -21.72 -3.85 10.87
C SER A 90 -21.71 -5.30 10.35
N ARG A 91 -22.53 -5.61 9.35
CA ARG A 91 -22.63 -6.92 8.68
C ARG A 91 -22.12 -6.83 7.23
N GLY A 92 -22.18 -7.93 6.48
CA GLY A 92 -21.67 -7.98 5.10
C GLY A 92 -20.19 -8.36 5.02
N LEU A 93 -19.37 -7.48 4.46
CA LEU A 93 -17.96 -7.75 4.14
C LEU A 93 -17.01 -7.56 5.33
N PHE A 94 -16.76 -8.65 6.05
CA PHE A 94 -15.77 -8.75 7.13
C PHE A 94 -14.32 -8.79 6.59
N ALA A 95 -13.36 -9.03 7.50
CA ALA A 95 -11.93 -9.11 7.24
C ALA A 95 -11.59 -9.91 5.96
N PRO A 96 -11.04 -9.24 4.92
CA PRO A 96 -10.59 -9.90 3.70
C PRO A 96 -9.19 -10.50 3.84
N ALA A 97 -8.79 -11.31 2.86
CA ALA A 97 -7.42 -11.71 2.62
C ALA A 97 -7.06 -11.43 1.15
N ILE A 98 -5.81 -11.07 0.87
CA ILE A 98 -5.27 -10.90 -0.48
C ILE A 98 -3.95 -11.67 -0.59
N ASN A 99 -3.79 -12.42 -1.67
CA ASN A 99 -2.58 -13.15 -1.99
C ASN A 99 -2.28 -13.01 -3.48
N HIS A 100 -1.04 -13.33 -3.86
CA HIS A 100 -0.66 -13.44 -5.26
C HIS A 100 0.27 -14.65 -5.42
N ASP A 101 -0.07 -15.57 -6.32
CA ASP A 101 0.74 -16.72 -6.70
C ASP A 101 0.78 -16.84 -8.23
N LYS A 102 1.98 -16.87 -8.81
CA LYS A 102 2.21 -17.14 -10.25
C LYS A 102 1.34 -16.32 -11.22
N GLY A 103 1.08 -15.05 -10.91
CA GLY A 103 0.30 -14.15 -11.77
C GLY A 103 -1.21 -14.16 -11.50
N VAL A 104 -1.65 -14.80 -10.41
CA VAL A 104 -3.04 -14.89 -9.95
C VAL A 104 -3.17 -14.33 -8.54
#